data_AF-A0A1I6JM29-F1
#
_entry.id   AF-A0A1I6JM29-F1
#
_cell.length_a   1.000
_cell.length_b   1.000
_cell.length_c   1.000
_cell.angle_alpha   90.00
_cell.angle_beta   90.00
_cell.angle_gamma   90.00
#
_symmetry.space_group_name_H-M   'P 1'
#
loop_
_entity.id
_entity.type
_entity.pdbx_description
1 polymer ?
#
loop_
_entity_poly.entity_id
_entity_poly.type
_entity_poly.pdbx_seq_one_letter_code
_entity_poly.pdbx_strand_id
1 'polypeptide(L)' 'MSERDRFVAVSLLTQRDLDRWGNSLRNVYPLGNPDDFSELLRRIDAADADHRSAGSTGSDRQN' A
#
# COMPACT_ATOMS: atom_id res chain seq x y z
N MET A 1 15.18 -11.29 -10.15
CA MET A 1 14.86 -9.91 -9.75
C MET A 1 14.72 -9.92 -8.24
N SER A 2 15.61 -9.23 -7.52
CA SER A 2 15.71 -9.32 -6.05
C SER A 2 14.47 -8.71 -5.38
N GLU A 3 14.03 -9.30 -4.26
CA GLU A 3 12.85 -8.96 -3.44
C GLU A 3 12.76 -7.50 -2.92
N ARG A 4 13.68 -6.62 -3.32
CA ARG A 4 13.79 -5.25 -2.82
C ARG A 4 12.76 -4.27 -3.40
N ASP A 5 11.90 -4.70 -4.33
CA ASP A 5 10.97 -3.84 -5.07
C ASP A 5 9.52 -3.80 -4.54
N ARG A 6 9.20 -4.37 -3.36
CA ARG A 6 7.79 -4.57 -2.96
C ARG A 6 7.22 -3.63 -1.89
N PHE A 7 7.97 -2.64 -1.41
CA PHE A 7 7.42 -1.70 -0.43
C PHE A 7 6.94 -0.43 -1.11
N VAL A 8 5.62 -0.23 -1.11
CA VAL A 8 4.98 1.01 -1.54
C VAL A 8 4.55 1.77 -0.29
N ALA A 9 5.17 2.92 -0.05
CA ALA A 9 4.76 3.83 1.02
C ALA A 9 3.58 4.69 0.54
N VAL A 10 2.50 4.70 1.31
CA VAL A 10 1.31 5.54 1.07
C VAL A 10 1.14 6.47 2.27
N SER A 11 1.01 7.77 2.02
CA SER A 11 0.77 8.78 3.06
C SER A 11 -0.52 9.53 2.77
N LEU A 12 -1.30 9.79 3.82
CA LEU A 12 -2.40 10.73 3.77
C LEU A 12 -1.86 12.15 3.80
N LEU A 13 -2.25 12.94 2.82
CA LEU A 13 -1.84 14.34 2.70
C LEU A 13 -3.06 15.22 2.89
N THR A 14 -2.92 16.23 3.73
CA THR A 14 -3.91 17.30 3.81
C THR A 14 -3.72 18.27 2.64
N GLN A 15 -4.71 19.13 2.40
CA GLN A 15 -4.57 20.20 1.40
C GLN A 15 -3.32 21.07 1.65
N ARG A 16 -3.02 21.35 2.92
CA ARG A 16 -1.82 22.11 3.31
C ARG A 16 -0.51 21.42 2.92
N ASP A 17 -0.48 20.09 2.97
CA ASP A 17 0.70 19.31 2.57
C ASP A 17 0.87 19.29 1.06
N LEU A 18 -0.25 19.24 0.32
CA LEU A 18 -0.26 19.36 -1.14
C LEU A 18 0.19 20.75 -1.60
N ASP A 19 -0.25 21.81 -0.93
CA ASP A 19 0.18 23.18 -1.26
C ASP A 19 1.69 23.36 -1.02
N ARG A 20 2.25 22.63 -0.05
CA ARG A 20 3.67 22.70 0.31
C ARG A 20 4.57 21.81 -0.56
N TRP A 21 4.11 20.62 -0.93
CA TRP A 21 4.96 19.58 -1.54
C TRP A 21 4.42 19.00 -2.84
N GLY A 22 3.19 19.33 -3.24
CA GLY A 22 2.45 18.69 -4.33
C GLY A 22 3.21 18.65 -5.65
N ASN A 23 3.96 19.70 -5.98
CA ASN A 23 4.77 19.76 -7.20
C ASN A 23 5.94 18.75 -7.23
N SER A 24 6.36 18.25 -6.07
CA SER A 24 7.45 17.28 -5.94
C SER A 24 6.95 15.84 -5.85
N LEU A 25 5.63 15.63 -5.77
CA LEU A 25 5.02 14.31 -5.62
C LEU A 25 4.64 13.76 -7.00
N ARG A 26 5.15 12.56 -7.30
CA ARG A 26 4.96 11.94 -8.62
C ARG A 26 3.61 11.24 -8.77
N ASN A 27 3.02 10.81 -7.65
CA ASN A 27 1.76 10.07 -7.60
C ASN A 27 0.89 10.67 -6.50
N VAL A 28 -0.12 11.46 -6.87
CA VAL A 28 -1.11 12.04 -5.95
C VAL A 28 -2.49 11.66 -6.46
N TYR A 29 -3.26 11.00 -5.61
CA TYR A 29 -4.62 10.58 -5.93
C TYR A 29 -5.59 11.25 -4.94
N PRO A 30 -6.38 12.24 -5.39
CA PRO A 30 -7.34 12.91 -4.52
C PRO A 30 -8.44 11.93 -4.09
N LEU A 31 -8.75 11.92 -2.80
CA LEU A 31 -9.87 11.16 -2.25
C LEU A 31 -11.09 12.08 -2.21
N GLY A 32 -12.13 11.73 -2.98
CA GLY A 32 -13.36 12.52 -3.10
C GLY A 32 -14.36 12.24 -1.98
N ASN A 33 -14.35 11.01 -1.44
CA ASN A 33 -15.19 10.59 -0.31
C ASN A 33 -14.30 9.98 0.79
N PRO A 34 -14.50 10.32 2.08
CA PRO A 34 -13.92 9.59 3.22
C PRO A 34 -14.01 8.05 3.13
N ASP A 35 -15.07 7.51 2.53
CA ASP A 35 -15.26 6.07 2.36
C ASP A 35 -14.21 5.43 1.42
N ASP A 36 -13.68 6.19 0.45
CA ASP A 36 -12.67 5.72 -0.48
C ASP A 36 -11.35 5.39 0.23
N PHE A 37 -11.04 6.13 1.31
CA PHE A 37 -9.89 5.84 2.15
C PHE A 37 -10.04 4.51 2.88
N SER A 38 -11.22 4.28 3.46
CA SER A 38 -11.53 3.05 4.18
C SER A 38 -11.44 1.84 3.24
N GLU A 39 -11.94 1.98 2.01
CA GLU A 39 -11.83 0.94 0.99
C GLU A 39 -10.38 0.71 0.54
N LEU A 40 -9.55 1.75 0.43
CA LEU A 40 -8.12 1.62 0.14
C LEU A 40 -7.40 0.82 1.23
N LEU A 41 -7.61 1.16 2.51
CA LEU A 41 -7.01 0.43 3.63
C LEU A 41 -7.42 -1.04 3.60
N ARG A 42 -8.73 -1.31 3.39
CA ARG A 42 -9.25 -2.68 3.32
C ARG A 42 -8.59 -3.49 2.20
N ARG A 43 -8.30 -2.88 1.05
CA ARG A 43 -7.59 -3.52 -0.06
C ARG A 43 -6.12 -3.80 0.25
N ILE A 44 -5.45 -2.90 0.97
CA ILE A 44 -4.08 -3.10 1.44
C ILE A 44 -4.03 -4.29 2.41
N ASP A 45 -4.94 -4.31 3.39
CA ASP A 45 -5.04 -5.40 4.36
C ASP A 45 -5.32 -6.76 3.69
N ALA A 46 -6.22 -6.79 2.70
CA ALA A 46 -6.51 -8.00 1.93
C ALA A 46 -5.28 -8.49 1.14
N ALA A 47 -4.58 -7.58 0.46
CA ALA A 47 -3.37 -7.93 -0.30
C ALA A 47 -2.25 -8.45 0.62
N ASP A 48 -2.11 -7.87 1.82
CA ASP A 48 -1.15 -8.34 2.81
C ASP A 48 -1.54 -9.72 3.39
N ALA A 49 -2.83 -9.96 3.65
CA ALA A 49 -3.33 -11.26 4.08
C ALA A 49 -3.10 -12.35 3.02
N ASP A 50 -3.37 -12.04 1.75
CA ASP A 50 -3.09 -12.93 0.62
C ASP A 50 -1.60 -13.24 0.50
N HIS A 51 -0.75 -12.23 0.70
CA HIS A 51 0.71 -12.40 0.66
C HIS A 51 1.22 -13.30 1.79
N ARG A 52 0.75 -13.09 3.02
CA ARG A 52 1.06 -13.94 4.18
C ARG A 52 0.57 -15.38 3.99
N SER A 53 -0.60 -15.54 3.39
CA SER A 53 -1.19 -16.86 3.12
C SER A 53 -0.42 -17.62 2.04
N ALA A 54 0.04 -16.92 1.00
CA ALA A 54 0.86 -17.50 -0.07
C ALA A 54 2.25 -17.96 0.41
N GLY A 55 2.81 -17.33 1.45
CA GLY A 55 4.08 -17.73 2.06
C GLY A 55 4.03 -19.00 2.92
N SER A 56 2.84 -19.49 3.26
CA SER A 56 2.67 -20.61 4.22
C SER A 56 2.63 -22.00 3.55
N THR A 57 2.57 -22.10 2.22
CA THR A 57 2.51 -23.39 1.49
C THR A 57 3.89 -23.92 1.08
N GLY A 58 4.98 -23.29 1.53
CA GLY A 58 6.36 -23.61 1.10
C GLY A 58 7.29 -24.20 2.16
N SER A 59 6.78 -24.71 3.29
CA SER A 59 7.62 -25.29 4.35
C SER A 59 7.16 -26.69 4.75
N ASP A 60 7.01 -27.57 3.77
CA ASP A 60 6.68 -28.99 3.98
C ASP A 60 7.53 -29.89 3.07
N ARG A 61 8.83 -29.93 3.38
CA ARG A 61 9.78 -31.06 3.15
C ARG A 61 11.21 -30.57 3.30
N GLN A 62 11.82 -30.76 4.46
CA GLN A 62 13.18 -31.33 4.54
C GLN A 62 13.56 -31.64 5.99
N ASN A 63 13.70 -32.96 6.22
CA ASN A 63 14.48 -33.66 7.23
C ASN A 63 13.92 -33.81 8.64
#